data_AF-A0A2A5V666-F1
#
_entry.id   AF-A0A2A5V666-F1
#
_cell.length_a   1.000
_cell.length_b   1.000
_cell.length_c   1.000
_cell.angle_alpha   90.00
_cell.angle_beta   90.00
_cell.angle_gamma   90.00
#
_symmetry.space_group_name_H-M   'P 1'
#
loop_
_entity.id
_entity.type
_entity.pdbx_description
1 polymer ?
#
loop_
_entity_poly.entity_id
_entity_poly.type
_entity_poly.pdbx_seq_one_letter_code
_entity_poly.pdbx_strand_id
1 'polypeptide(L)'
;MNKKNNNKGFGILFFIVFLLIALWPILNGGNLRIWSLLIGAIFLVLGLLDSKILNPFKKIWIKFGELLGKVIAPLVLSIIYFIVITPIGLLLRIFGKDLLGTKLLDKKSYWIKREKDIGPMKNQF
;
A
#
# COMPACT_ATOMS: atom_id res chain seq x y z
N MET A 1 17.43 -16.13 -3.16
CA MET A 1 16.13 -15.82 -3.80
C MET A 1 16.37 -15.07 -5.09
N ASN A 2 16.20 -15.72 -6.26
CA ASN A 2 16.34 -15.05 -7.55
C ASN A 2 15.21 -14.04 -7.74
N LYS A 3 15.54 -12.75 -7.65
CA LYS A 3 14.60 -11.64 -7.88
C LYS A 3 14.25 -11.63 -9.37
N LYS A 4 13.17 -12.32 -9.75
CA LYS A 4 12.64 -12.31 -11.12
C LYS A 4 12.37 -10.86 -11.50
N ASN A 5 13.20 -10.29 -12.37
CA ASN A 5 13.02 -8.93 -12.88
C ASN A 5 11.80 -8.95 -13.80
N ASN A 6 10.62 -8.65 -13.26
CA ASN A 6 9.39 -8.60 -14.04
C ASN A 6 9.30 -7.29 -14.84
N ASN A 7 10.04 -7.16 -15.95
CA ASN A 7 9.93 -5.97 -16.83
C ASN A 7 8.64 -6.00 -17.64
N LYS A 8 8.09 -7.20 -17.88
CA LYS A 8 6.81 -7.40 -18.57
C LYS A 8 5.70 -6.60 -17.91
N GLY A 9 5.53 -6.75 -16.59
CA GLY A 9 4.52 -5.99 -15.84
C GLY A 9 4.69 -4.47 -15.92
N PHE A 10 5.94 -3.99 -15.90
CA PHE A 10 6.23 -2.56 -16.02
C PHE A 10 5.87 -2.01 -17.41
N GLY A 11 6.23 -2.72 -18.48
CA GLY A 11 5.88 -2.32 -19.85
C GLY A 11 4.38 -2.32 -20.10
N ILE A 12 3.67 -3.34 -19.60
CA ILE A 12 2.20 -3.42 -19.71
C ILE A 12 1.52 -2.28 -18.96
N LEU A 13 1.97 -1.95 -17.74
CA LEU A 13 1.44 -0.83 -16.96
C LEU A 13 1.54 0.49 -17.74
N PHE A 14 2.71 0.81 -18.28
CA PHE A 14 2.91 2.04 -19.05
C PHE A 14 2.14 2.04 -20.37
N PHE A 15 2.02 0.90 -21.04
CA PHE A 15 1.14 0.76 -22.20
C PHE A 15 -0.31 1.13 -21.85
N ILE A 16 -0.86 0.58 -20.76
CA ILE A 16 -2.23 0.89 -20.31
C ILE A 16 -2.38 2.38 -20.02
N VAL A 17 -1.42 3.00 -19.31
CA VAL A 17 -1.44 4.43 -19.01
C VAL A 17 -1.45 5.27 -20.29
N PHE A 18 -0.55 5.00 -21.24
CA PHE A 18 -0.49 5.73 -22.51
C PHE A 18 -1.69 5.45 -23.41
N LEU A 19 -2.29 4.27 -23.32
CA LEU A 19 -3.52 3.92 -24.04
C LEU A 19 -4.72 4.71 -23.49
N LEU A 20 -4.86 4.83 -22.16
CA LEU A 20 -5.87 5.68 -21.55
C LEU A 20 -5.69 7.15 -21.96
N ILE A 21 -4.47 7.66 -21.97
CA ILE A 21 -4.17 9.03 -22.43
C ILE A 21 -4.47 9.19 -23.93
N ALA A 22 -4.23 8.17 -24.74
CA ALA A 22 -4.52 8.19 -26.17
C ALA A 22 -6.02 8.25 -26.46
N LEU A 23 -6.83 7.53 -25.67
CA LEU A 23 -8.28 7.41 -25.82
C LEU A 23 -9.07 8.52 -25.10
N TRP A 24 -8.50 9.16 -24.07
CA TRP A 24 -9.17 10.20 -23.28
C TRP A 24 -9.84 11.31 -24.12
N PRO A 25 -9.20 11.87 -25.17
CA PRO A 25 -9.80 12.93 -25.98
C PRO A 25 -11.04 12.50 -26.76
N ILE A 26 -11.17 11.20 -27.06
CA ILE A 26 -12.29 10.66 -27.83
C ILE A 26 -13.61 10.85 -27.09
N LEU A 27 -13.58 10.74 -25.75
CA LEU A 27 -14.75 10.94 -24.89
C LEU A 27 -15.32 12.36 -24.99
N ASN A 28 -14.49 13.33 -25.40
CA ASN A 28 -14.87 14.73 -25.57
C ASN A 28 -14.97 15.13 -27.05
N GLY A 29 -15.05 14.17 -27.98
CA GLY A 29 -15.12 14.42 -29.42
C GLY A 29 -13.80 14.90 -30.06
N GLY A 30 -12.68 14.80 -29.34
CA GLY A 30 -11.35 15.14 -29.84
C GLY A 30 -10.67 13.99 -30.58
N ASN A 31 -9.60 14.30 -31.32
CA ASN A 31 -8.82 13.32 -32.06
C ASN A 31 -7.97 12.42 -31.15
N LEU A 32 -7.74 11.19 -31.62
CA LEU A 32 -6.77 10.24 -31.06
C LEU A 32 -5.40 10.90 -30.92
N ARG A 33 -4.80 10.84 -29.72
CA ARG A 33 -3.41 11.28 -29.53
C ARG A 33 -2.46 10.20 -30.04
N ILE A 34 -2.22 10.22 -31.36
CA ILE A 34 -1.36 9.27 -32.08
C ILE A 34 0.01 9.14 -31.43
N TRP A 35 0.60 10.25 -30.98
CA TRP A 35 1.88 10.24 -30.27
C TRP A 35 1.87 9.41 -28.98
N SER A 36 0.78 9.49 -28.19
CA SER A 36 0.62 8.69 -26.97
C SER A 36 0.48 7.20 -27.31
N LEU A 37 -0.24 6.89 -28.38
CA LEU A 37 -0.45 5.52 -28.85
C LEU A 37 0.86 4.88 -29.35
N LEU A 38 1.68 5.63 -30.09
CA LEU A 38 3.01 5.20 -30.53
C LEU A 38 3.95 4.91 -29.35
N ILE A 39 4.01 5.81 -28.37
CA ILE A 39 4.80 5.59 -27.15
C ILE A 39 4.31 4.35 -26.40
N GLY A 40 2.99 4.19 -26.24
CA GLY A 40 2.40 3.01 -25.63
C GLY A 40 2.82 1.72 -26.35
N ALA A 41 2.72 1.68 -27.68
CA ALA A 41 3.11 0.52 -28.47
C ALA A 41 4.59 0.13 -28.27
N ILE A 42 5.49 1.13 -28.19
CA ILE A 42 6.91 0.91 -27.88
C ILE A 42 7.07 0.25 -26.50
N PHE A 43 6.37 0.75 -25.47
CA PHE A 43 6.41 0.16 -24.13
C PHE A 43 5.84 -1.27 -24.09
N LEU A 44 4.81 -1.56 -24.88
CA LEU A 44 4.24 -2.90 -25.00
C LEU A 44 5.24 -3.88 -25.63
N VAL A 45 5.85 -3.51 -26.76
CA VAL A 45 6.84 -4.35 -27.45
C VAL A 45 8.06 -4.59 -26.55
N LEU A 46 8.62 -3.53 -25.97
CA LEU A 46 9.77 -3.65 -25.07
C LEU A 46 9.43 -4.44 -23.79
N GLY A 47 8.19 -4.32 -23.30
CA GLY A 47 7.67 -5.08 -22.17
C GLY A 47 7.56 -6.56 -22.47
N LEU A 48 6.92 -6.95 -23.59
CA LEU A 48 6.74 -8.34 -23.99
C LEU A 48 8.06 -9.05 -24.27
N LEU A 49 9.01 -8.34 -24.88
CA LEU A 49 10.38 -8.82 -25.14
C LEU A 49 11.24 -8.89 -23.86
N ASP A 50 10.71 -8.49 -22.70
CA ASP A 50 11.43 -8.41 -21.42
C ASP A 50 12.77 -7.67 -21.56
N SER A 51 12.75 -6.56 -22.30
CA SER A 51 13.97 -5.85 -22.68
C SER A 51 14.73 -5.35 -21.46
N LYS A 52 16.07 -5.51 -21.48
CA LYS A 52 16.96 -5.01 -20.44
C LYS A 52 16.95 -3.48 -20.34
N ILE A 53 16.51 -2.79 -21.40
CA ILE A 53 16.40 -1.33 -21.45
C ILE A 53 15.38 -0.81 -20.42
N LEU A 54 14.34 -1.59 -20.10
CA LEU A 54 13.32 -1.19 -19.12
C LEU A 54 13.85 -1.23 -17.67
N ASN A 55 14.96 -1.91 -17.39
CA ASN A 55 15.48 -2.05 -16.03
C ASN A 55 15.86 -0.71 -15.36
N PRO A 56 16.68 0.17 -15.96
CA PRO A 56 17.00 1.46 -15.35
C PRO A 56 15.74 2.32 -15.13
N PHE A 57 14.84 2.39 -16.12
CA PHE A 57 13.58 3.13 -16.01
C PHE A 57 12.69 2.59 -14.88
N LYS A 58 12.50 1.27 -14.84
CA LYS A 58 11.76 0.59 -13.77
C LYS A 58 12.35 0.89 -12.39
N LYS A 59 13.68 0.86 -12.27
CA LYS A 59 14.36 1.13 -10.99
C LYS A 59 14.14 2.57 -10.52
N ILE A 60 14.18 3.54 -11.44
CA ILE A 60 13.90 4.95 -11.14
C ILE A 60 12.43 5.12 -10.71
N TRP A 61 11.50 4.53 -11.46
CA TRP A 61 10.07 4.58 -11.15
C TRP A 61 9.75 3.97 -9.79
N ILE A 62 10.34 2.81 -9.46
CA ILE A 62 10.16 2.18 -8.15
C ILE A 62 10.71 3.07 -7.03
N LYS A 63 11.92 3.62 -7.18
CA LYS A 63 12.48 4.54 -6.18
C LYS A 63 11.62 5.78 -5.96
N PHE A 64 11.03 6.31 -7.04
CA PHE A 64 10.10 7.43 -6.95
C PHE A 64 8.83 7.03 -6.20
N GLY A 65 8.25 5.87 -6.50
CA GLY A 65 7.12 5.31 -5.77
C GLY A 65 7.41 5.07 -4.28
N GLU A 66 8.62 4.60 -3.94
CA GLU A 66 9.07 4.44 -2.55
C GLU A 66 9.19 5.80 -1.83
N LEU A 67 9.74 6.82 -2.50
CA LEU A 67 9.83 8.18 -1.95
C LEU A 67 8.43 8.77 -1.69
N LEU A 68 7.52 8.64 -2.66
CA LEU A 68 6.13 9.04 -2.49
C LEU A 68 5.47 8.27 -1.35
N GLY A 69 5.68 6.96 -1.28
CA GLY A 69 5.16 6.10 -0.22
C GLY A 69 5.62 6.52 1.18
N LYS A 70 6.87 6.98 1.33
CA LYS A 70 7.37 7.52 2.61
C LYS A 70 6.63 8.76 3.09
N VAL A 71 6.04 9.55 2.20
CA VAL A 71 5.26 10.74 2.55
C VAL A 71 3.78 10.40 2.70
N ILE A 72 3.24 9.61 1.76
CA ILE A 72 1.82 9.25 1.71
C ILE A 72 1.46 8.32 2.86
N ALA A 73 2.31 7.35 3.22
CA ALA A 73 1.97 6.39 4.28
C ALA A 73 1.80 7.06 5.66
N PRO A 74 2.73 7.91 6.16
CA PRO A 74 2.49 8.66 7.38
C PRO A 74 1.31 9.62 7.28
N LEU A 75 1.09 10.26 6.12
CA LEU A 75 -0.04 11.17 5.92
C LEU A 75 -1.38 10.44 6.06
N VAL A 76 -1.57 9.34 5.33
CA VAL A 76 -2.78 8.52 5.40
C VAL A 76 -2.95 7.93 6.79
N LEU A 77 -1.88 7.43 7.41
CA LEU A 77 -1.94 6.88 8.76
C LEU A 77 -2.33 7.96 9.79
N SER A 78 -1.82 9.19 9.63
CA SER A 78 -2.18 10.33 10.49
C SER A 78 -3.66 10.67 10.33
N ILE A 79 -4.16 10.72 9.10
CA ILE A 79 -5.59 10.97 8.83
C ILE A 79 -6.46 9.91 9.50
N ILE A 80 -6.15 8.62 9.31
CA ILE A 80 -6.88 7.51 9.95
C ILE A 80 -6.80 7.62 11.47
N TYR A 81 -5.62 7.92 12.02
CA TYR A 81 -5.42 8.04 13.45
C TYR A 81 -6.26 9.16 14.06
N PHE A 82 -6.28 10.34 13.46
CA PHE A 82 -7.01 11.49 14.01
C PHE A 82 -8.51 11.46 13.71
N ILE A 83 -8.94 10.90 12.58
CA ILE A 83 -10.37 10.89 12.20
C ILE A 83 -11.10 9.66 12.74
N VAL A 84 -10.43 8.52 12.87
CA VAL A 84 -11.08 7.26 13.28
C VAL A 84 -10.63 6.86 14.68
N ILE A 85 -9.34 6.65 14.88
CA ILE A 85 -8.82 6.05 16.12
C ILE A 85 -9.00 6.99 17.32
N THR A 86 -8.64 8.26 17.15
CA THR A 86 -8.69 9.29 18.21
C THR A 86 -10.11 9.52 18.72
N PRO A 87 -11.13 9.77 17.88
CA PRO A 87 -12.50 9.96 18.39
C PRO A 87 -13.06 8.69 19.01
N ILE A 88 -12.73 7.49 18.50
CA ILE A 88 -13.14 6.23 19.15
C ILE A 88 -12.53 6.15 20.56
N GLY A 89 -11.23 6.42 20.70
CA GLY A 89 -10.55 6.43 21.99
C GLY A 89 -11.12 7.47 22.95
N LEU A 90 -11.45 8.66 22.44
CA LEU A 90 -12.06 9.74 23.22
C LEU A 90 -13.46 9.37 23.67
N LEU A 91 -14.29 8.79 22.80
CA LEU A 91 -15.61 8.27 23.15
C LEU A 91 -15.52 7.20 24.25
N LEU A 92 -14.62 6.21 24.10
CA LEU A 92 -14.41 5.19 25.13
C LEU A 92 -14.04 5.81 26.48
N ARG A 93 -13.21 6.85 26.48
CA ARG A 93 -12.81 7.58 27.68
C ARG A 93 -13.97 8.37 28.30
N ILE A 94 -14.81 9.03 27.49
CA ILE A 94 -16.04 9.70 27.97
C ILE A 94 -16.98 8.68 28.61
N PHE A 95 -17.17 7.51 28.00
CA PHE A 95 -17.97 6.42 28.56
C PHE A 95 -17.28 5.67 29.71
N GLY A 96 -16.10 6.11 30.15
CA GLY A 96 -15.36 5.52 31.26
C GLY A 96 -14.80 4.11 31.03
N LYS A 97 -14.87 3.60 29.79
CA LYS A 97 -14.40 2.26 29.42
C LYS A 97 -12.89 2.23 29.35
N ASP A 98 -12.27 1.43 30.21
CA ASP A 98 -10.84 1.14 30.18
C ASP A 98 -10.60 -0.28 29.65
N LEU A 99 -10.56 -0.42 28.32
CA LEU A 99 -10.37 -1.71 27.66
C LEU A 99 -8.93 -2.24 27.79
N LEU A 100 -7.97 -1.35 28.03
CA LEU A 100 -6.55 -1.67 28.08
C LEU A 100 -6.04 -1.86 29.52
N GLY A 101 -6.89 -1.63 30.53
CA GLY A 101 -6.50 -1.73 31.94
C GLY A 101 -5.40 -0.73 32.32
N THR A 102 -5.43 0.45 31.72
CA THR A 102 -4.38 1.48 31.87
C THR A 102 -4.46 2.24 33.18
N LYS A 103 -5.58 2.14 33.91
CA LYS A 103 -5.72 2.75 35.24
C LYS A 103 -4.80 2.04 36.25
N LEU A 104 -3.93 2.81 36.89
CA LEU A 104 -3.15 2.34 38.05
C LEU A 104 -4.12 2.09 39.20
N LEU A 105 -4.20 0.83 39.62
CA LEU A 105 -5.00 0.38 40.75
C LEU A 105 -4.05 0.18 41.93
N ASP A 106 -4.45 0.64 43.11
CA ASP A 106 -3.70 0.35 44.34
C ASP A 106 -3.91 -1.11 44.74
N LYS A 107 -3.13 -1.99 44.11
CA LYS A 107 -3.19 -3.45 44.25
C LYS A 107 -1.79 -3.99 44.43
N LYS A 108 -1.65 -5.00 45.29
CA LYS A 108 -0.39 -5.73 45.53
C LYS A 108 0.17 -6.41 44.27
N SER A 109 -0.65 -6.69 43.27
CA SER A 109 -0.23 -7.30 42.00
C SER A 109 -1.22 -6.99 40.87
N TYR A 110 -0.68 -6.76 39.67
CA TYR A 110 -1.45 -6.62 38.42
C TYR A 110 -1.68 -7.95 37.71
N TRP A 111 -1.33 -9.09 38.33
CA TRP A 111 -1.48 -10.41 37.72
C TRP A 111 -2.95 -10.75 37.47
N ILE A 112 -3.32 -10.89 36.20
CA ILE A 112 -4.65 -11.32 35.79
C ILE A 112 -4.70 -12.84 35.82
N LYS A 113 -5.47 -13.41 36.76
CA LYS A 113 -5.72 -14.86 36.77
C LYS A 113 -6.48 -15.24 35.50
N ARG A 114 -5.95 -16.21 34.75
CA ARG A 114 -6.63 -16.79 33.60
C ARG A 114 -7.78 -17.65 34.10
N GLU A 115 -8.97 -17.45 33.55
CA GLU A 115 -10.16 -18.26 33.88
C GLU A 115 -10.08 -19.66 33.26
N LYS A 116 -9.35 -19.80 32.16
CA LYS A 116 -9.18 -21.06 31.44
C LYS A 116 -7.77 -21.61 31.61
N ASP A 117 -7.68 -22.86 32.07
CA ASP A 117 -6.45 -23.63 32.01
C ASP A 117 -6.23 -24.07 30.55
N ILE A 118 -5.19 -23.53 29.92
CA ILE A 118 -4.85 -23.83 28.52
C ILE A 118 -4.03 -25.11 28.37
N GLY A 119 -3.82 -25.86 29.47
CA GLY A 119 -3.07 -27.11 29.46
C GLY A 119 -1.59 -26.92 29.10
N PRO A 120 -0.78 -27.97 29.22
CA PRO A 120 0.64 -27.87 28.96
C PRO A 120 0.93 -27.78 27.45
N MET A 121 1.70 -26.78 27.03
CA MET A 121 2.19 -26.60 25.65
C MET A 121 3.33 -27.58 25.31
N LYS A 122 3.09 -28.89 25.49
CA LYS A 122 4.11 -29.93 25.29
C LYS A 122 4.55 -30.09 23.82
N ASN A 123 3.71 -29.69 22.85
CA ASN A 123 3.98 -29.86 21.41
C ASN A 123 3.83 -28.52 20.65
N GLN A 124 4.56 -27.48 21.07
CA GLN A 124 4.54 -26.17 20.40
C GLN A 124 5.43 -26.10 19.14
N PHE A 125 6.35 -27.05 18.97
CA PHE A 125 7.35 -27.06 17.91
C PHE A 125 7.33 -28.39 17.17
#